data_AF-A0A0G3WGZ6-F1
#
_entry.id   AF-A0A0G3WGZ6-F1
#
_cell.length_a   1.000
_cell.length_b   1.000
_cell.length_c   1.000
_cell.angle_alpha   90.00
_cell.angle_beta   90.00
_cell.angle_gamma   90.00
#
_symmetry.space_group_name_H-M   'P 1'
#
loop_
_entity.id
_entity.type
_entity.pdbx_description
1 polymer ?
#
loop_
_entity_poly.entity_id
_entity_poly.type
_entity_poly.pdbx_seq_one_letter_code
_entity_poly.pdbx_strand_id
1 'polypeptide(L)' 'MTKKPASFEKSLERLEEIVSQMENADPDLDKALALFSEGVELVKLCSAKLNDTKKKIEILIDGKKENFND' A
#
# COMPACT_ATOMS: atom_id res chain seq x y z
N MET A 1 -20.75 -3.29 10.91
CA MET A 1 -19.83 -2.20 10.52
C MET A 1 -18.40 -2.72 10.58
N THR A 2 -17.90 -3.33 9.50
CA THR A 2 -16.55 -3.93 9.44
C THR A 2 -15.50 -2.84 9.24
N LYS A 3 -15.03 -2.26 10.34
CA LYS A 3 -14.00 -1.21 10.36
C LYS A 3 -12.62 -1.86 10.20
N LYS A 4 -12.05 -1.85 8.98
CA LYS A 4 -10.60 -1.67 8.67
C LYS A 4 -10.30 -1.93 7.18
N PRO A 5 -10.36 -0.87 6.37
CA PRO A 5 -9.36 -0.61 5.34
C PRO A 5 -8.96 0.87 5.45
N ALA A 6 -8.32 1.21 6.57
CA ALA A 6 -7.91 2.58 6.86
C ALA A 6 -6.38 2.73 6.87
N SER A 7 -5.63 1.65 6.62
CA SER A 7 -4.16 1.71 6.62
C SER A 7 -3.60 1.72 5.21
N PHE A 8 -4.16 0.93 4.28
CA PHE A 8 -3.68 0.90 2.90
C PHE A 8 -4.11 2.16 2.15
N GLU A 9 -5.41 2.45 2.17
CA GLU A 9 -6.04 3.58 1.51
C GLU A 9 -5.47 4.90 2.01
N LYS A 10 -5.26 5.04 3.33
CA LYS A 10 -4.58 6.21 3.91
C LYS A 10 -3.10 6.31 3.54
N SER A 11 -2.41 5.16 3.44
CA SER A 11 -0.99 5.19 3.03
C SER A 11 -0.86 5.58 1.56
N LEU A 12 -1.82 5.18 0.73
CA LEU A 12 -1.90 5.56 -0.67
C LEU A 12 -2.24 7.05 -0.84
N GLU A 13 -3.27 7.53 -0.13
CA GLU A 13 -3.64 8.95 -0.09
C GLU A 13 -2.44 9.82 0.35
N ARG A 14 -1.73 9.39 1.40
CA ARG A 14 -0.51 10.10 1.85
C ARG A 14 0.60 10.08 0.79
N LEU A 15 0.77 8.99 0.06
CA LEU A 15 1.75 8.91 -1.01
C LEU A 15 1.42 9.90 -2.13
N GLU A 16 0.14 10.04 -2.50
CA GLU A 16 -0.34 11.02 -3.47
C GLU A 16 -0.08 12.47 -2.99
N GLU A 17 -0.33 12.76 -1.71
CA GLU A 17 0.02 14.05 -1.11
C GLU A 17 1.52 14.35 -1.16
N ILE A 18 2.37 13.34 -0.90
CA ILE A 18 3.82 13.48 -0.96
C ILE A 18 4.26 13.82 -2.39
N VAL A 19 3.76 13.08 -3.38
CA VAL A 19 4.05 13.35 -4.80
C VAL A 19 3.62 14.77 -5.17
N SER A 20 2.40 15.17 -4.80
CA SER A 20 1.90 16.52 -5.03
C SER A 20 2.77 17.60 -4.37
N GLN A 21 3.26 17.37 -3.15
CA GLN A 21 4.17 18.29 -2.47
C GLN A 21 5.54 18.38 -3.16
N MET A 22 6.08 17.26 -3.64
CA MET A 22 7.35 17.25 -4.35
C MET A 22 7.27 17.95 -5.71
N GLU A 23 6.13 17.87 -6.39
CA GLU A 23 5.91 18.51 -7.69
C GLU A 23 5.60 20.01 -7.59
N ASN A 24 4.81 20.42 -6.58
CA ASN A 24 4.26 21.79 -6.54
C ASN A 24 5.02 22.75 -5.62
N ALA A 25 5.82 22.26 -4.68
CA ALA A 25 6.36 23.10 -3.60
C ALA A 25 7.87 23.34 -3.66
N ASP A 26 8.59 22.79 -4.66
CA ASP A 26 10.05 22.79 -4.79
C ASP A 26 10.75 22.75 -3.41
N PRO A 27 10.54 21.65 -2.65
CA PRO A 27 10.94 21.59 -1.25
C PRO A 27 12.45 21.77 -1.11
N ASP A 28 12.87 22.44 -0.03
CA ASP A 28 14.27 22.45 0.34
C ASP A 28 14.81 21.02 0.55
N LEU A 29 16.14 20.88 0.52
CA LEU A 29 16.80 19.58 0.51
C LEU A 29 16.39 18.70 1.70
N ASP A 30 16.27 19.27 2.90
CA ASP A 30 15.92 18.54 4.12
C ASP A 30 14.48 18.04 4.07
N LYS A 31 13.55 18.88 3.60
CA LYS A 31 12.15 18.52 3.41
C LYS A 31 11.97 17.51 2.28
N ALA A 32 12.72 17.65 1.18
CA ALA A 32 12.71 16.69 0.08
C ALA A 32 13.17 15.31 0.56
N LEU A 33 14.24 15.24 1.36
CA LEU A 33 14.74 14.00 1.93
C LEU A 33 13.73 13.36 2.89
N ALA A 34 13.07 14.16 3.74
CA ALA A 34 12.04 13.68 4.64
C ALA A 34 10.83 13.11 3.89
N LEU A 35 10.30 13.85 2.90
CA LEU A 35 9.19 13.42 2.05
C LEU A 35 9.52 12.13 1.28
N PHE A 36 10.73 12.04 0.74
CA PHE A 36 11.19 10.85 0.04
C PHE A 36 11.29 9.64 0.98
N SER A 37 11.88 9.82 2.16
CA SER A 37 11.99 8.76 3.17
C SER A 37 10.60 8.26 3.60
N GLU A 38 9.66 9.18 3.82
CA GLU A 38 8.28 8.84 4.15
C GLU A 38 7.62 8.04 3.01
N GLY A 39 7.77 8.51 1.77
CA GLY A 39 7.24 7.85 0.58
C GLY A 39 7.75 6.42 0.41
N VAL A 40 9.05 6.17 0.65
CA VAL A 40 9.65 4.83 0.59
C VAL A 40 9.01 3.88 1.61
N GLU A 41 8.77 4.33 2.83
CA GLU A 41 8.14 3.49 3.86
C GLU A 41 6.68 3.20 3.55
N LEU A 42 5.94 4.17 3.02
CA LEU A 42 4.55 3.99 2.57
C LEU A 42 4.45 2.98 1.43
N VAL A 43 5.35 3.07 0.44
CA VAL A 43 5.41 2.10 -0.68
C VAL A 43 5.65 0.69 -0.15
N LYS A 44 6.62 0.50 0.75
CA LYS A 44 6.88 -0.82 1.38
C LYS A 44 5.65 -1.37 2.08
N LEU A 45 4.95 -0.54 2.85
CA LEU A 45 3.73 -0.93 3.57
C LEU A 45 2.63 -1.35 2.59
N CYS A 46 2.39 -0.56 1.55
CA CYS A 46 1.40 -0.85 0.52
C CYS A 46 1.72 -2.16 -0.21
N SER A 47 2.97 -2.34 -0.65
CA SER A 47 3.41 -3.57 -1.31
C SER A 47 3.27 -4.80 -0.42
N ALA A 48 3.62 -4.70 0.87
CA ALA A 48 3.45 -5.80 1.82
C ALA A 48 1.97 -6.19 1.96
N LYS A 49 1.09 -5.20 2.10
CA LYS A 49 -0.35 -5.43 2.21
C LYS A 49 -0.95 -6.09 0.97
N LEU A 50 -0.53 -5.66 -0.21
CA LEU A 50 -0.95 -6.24 -1.49
C LEU A 50 -0.48 -7.70 -1.60
N ASN A 51 0.78 -7.98 -1.27
CA ASN A 51 1.31 -9.34 -1.27
C ASN A 51 0.57 -10.27 -0.31
N ASP A 52 0.31 -9.82 0.92
CA ASP A 52 -0.44 -10.60 1.90
C ASP A 52 -1.87 -10.89 1.43
N THR A 53 -2.49 -9.91 0.78
CA THR A 53 -3.83 -10.07 0.22
C THR A 53 -3.83 -11.05 -0.95
N LYS A 54 -2.84 -10.95 -1.85
CA LYS A 54 -2.66 -11.88 -2.96
C LYS A 54 -2.48 -13.32 -2.48
N LYS A 55 -1.62 -13.55 -1.50
CA LYS A 55 -1.41 -14.90 -0.90
C LYS A 55 -2.70 -15.48 -0.33
N LYS A 56 -3.51 -14.67 0.35
CA LYS A 56 -4.81 -15.11 0.88
C LYS A 56 -5.77 -15.49 -0.23
N ILE A 57 -5.79 -14.72 -1.33
CA ILE A 57 -6.61 -15.04 -2.50
C ILE A 57 -6.14 -16.35 -3.15
N GLU A 58 -4.84 -16.56 -3.31
CA GLU A 58 -4.27 -17.80 -3.85
C GLU A 58 -4.70 -19.03 -3.02
N ILE A 59 -4.58 -18.96 -1.69
CA ILE A 59 -5.03 -20.04 -0.79
C ILE A 59 -6.53 -20.32 -0.95
N LEU A 60 -7.37 -19.27 -1.07
CA LEU A 60 -8.81 -19.43 -1.24
C LEU A 60 -9.18 -20.05 -2.59
N ILE A 61 -8.41 -19.78 -3.64
CA ILE A 61 -8.61 -20.36 -4.97
C ILE A 61 -8.14 -21.81 -5.00
N ASP A 62 -6.98 -22.11 -4.41
CA ASP A 62 -6.43 -23.46 -4.40
C ASP A 62 -7.21 -24.38 -3.46
N GLY A 63 -7.64 -23.89 -2.29
CA GLY A 63 -8.57 -24.60 -1.40
C GLY A 63 -9.97 -24.80 -2.01
N LYS A 64 -10.34 -24.03 -3.06
CA LYS A 64 -11.52 -24.32 -3.87
C LYS A 64 -11.26 -25.46 -4.88
N LYS A 65 -10.07 -25.54 -5.48
CA LYS A 65 -9.76 -26.59 -6.47
C LYS A 65 -9.84 -28.01 -5.89
N GLU A 66 -9.50 -28.21 -4.62
CA GLU A 66 -9.62 -29.52 -3.98
C GLU A 66 -11.08 -29.96 -3.73
N ASN A 67 -12.04 -29.03 -3.74
CA ASN A 67 -13.47 -29.30 -3.47
C ASN A 67 -14.34 -29.44 -4.74
N PHE A 68 -13.77 -29.36 -5.94
CA PHE A 68 -14.49 -29.52 -7.23
C PHE A 68 -14.07 -30.76 -8.02
N ASN A 69 -13.39 -31.71 -7.37
CA ASN A 69 -13.02 -33.01 -7.95
C ASN A 69 -13.96 -34.16 -7.54
N ASP A 70 -15.18 -33.86 -7.09
CA ASP A 70 -16.29 -34.83 -6.98
C ASP A 70 -17.27 -34.65 -8.15
#